data_AF-A0A925WCF1-F1
#
_entry.id   AF-A0A925WCF1-F1
#
_cell.length_a   1.000
_cell.length_b   1.000
_cell.length_c   1.000
_cell.angle_alpha   90.00
_cell.angle_beta   90.00
_cell.angle_gamma   90.00
#
_symmetry.space_group_name_H-M   'P 1'
#
loop_
_entity.id
_entity.type
_entity.pdbx_description
1 polymer ?
#
loop_
_entity_poly.entity_id
_entity_poly.type
_entity_poly.pdbx_seq_one_letter_code
_entity_poly.pdbx_strand_id
1 'polypeptide(L)' 'YFFFIDCDGHQQDRKVAKAIESLGEQCSFVKVLGSYPNTD' A
#
# COMPACT_ATOMS: atom_id res chain seq x y z
N TYR A 1 3.18 11.38 13.09
CA TYR A 1 3.17 9.95 13.44
C TYR A 1 3.41 9.16 12.17
N PHE A 2 4.15 8.06 12.24
CA PHE A 2 4.37 7.17 11.11
C PHE A 2 3.70 5.82 11.39
N PHE A 3 3.13 5.23 10.34
CA PHE A 3 2.48 3.93 10.39
C PHE A 3 3.14 3.03 9.36
N PHE A 4 3.32 1.76 9.74
CA PHE A 4 3.73 0.68 8.84
C PHE A 4 2.55 -0.27 8.71
N ILE A 5 2.20 -0.62 7.48
CA ILE A 5 1.01 -1.40 7.15
C ILE A 5 1.43 -2.46 6.15
N ASP A 6 1.10 -3.71 6.45
CA ASP A 6 1.13 -4.81 5.50
C ASP A 6 -0.31 -5.17 5.11
N CYS A 7 -0.51 -5.56 3.85
CA CYS A 7 -1.79 -6.02 3.35
C CYS A 7 -1.62 -7.05 2.24
N ASP A 8 -2.59 -7.96 2.11
CA ASP A 8 -2.61 -8.94 1.02
C ASP A 8 -2.90 -8.28 -0.34
N GLY A 9 -2.16 -8.73 -1.34
CA GLY A 9 -2.25 -8.26 -2.72
C GLY A 9 -0.98 -7.57 -3.22
N HIS A 10 -0.94 -7.30 -4.52
CA HIS A 10 0.17 -6.62 -5.17
C HIS A 10 -0.16 -5.14 -5.37
N GLN A 11 0.84 -4.25 -5.30
CA GLN A 11 0.63 -2.80 -5.52
C GLN A 11 0.00 -2.45 -6.88
N GLN A 12 0.10 -3.35 -7.87
CA GLN A 12 -0.50 -3.20 -9.20
C GLN A 12 -1.94 -3.73 -9.27
N ASP A 13 -2.42 -4.43 -8.25
CA ASP A 13 -3.79 -4.90 -8.19
C ASP A 13 -4.72 -3.70 -8.07
N ARG A 14 -5.76 -3.67 -8.91
CA ARG A 14 -6.67 -2.52 -9.02
C ARG A 14 -7.23 -2.03 -7.67
N LYS A 15 -7.52 -2.97 -6.75
CA LYS A 15 -8.04 -2.63 -5.41
C LYS A 15 -6.97 -1.98 -4.54
N VAL A 16 -5.76 -2.53 -4.52
CA VAL A 16 -4.63 -2.04 -3.72
C VAL A 16 -4.15 -0.69 -4.25
N ALA A 17 -3.99 -0.55 -5.57
CA ALA A 17 -3.60 0.69 -6.21
C ALA A 17 -4.57 1.84 -5.87
N LYS A 18 -5.88 1.59 -5.96
CA LYS A 18 -6.90 2.58 -5.59
C LYS A 18 -6.83 2.97 -4.11
N ALA A 19 -6.57 2.01 -3.21
CA ALA A 19 -6.42 2.30 -1.79
C ALA A 19 -5.19 3.17 -1.51
N ILE A 20 -4.05 2.88 -2.15
CA ILE A 20 -2.81 3.67 -2.04
C ILE A 20 -3.05 5.11 -2.54
N GLU A 21 -3.74 5.28 -3.66
CA GLU A 21 -4.11 6.60 -4.20
C GLU A 21 -4.97 7.39 -3.20
N SER A 22 -6.02 6.78 -2.65
CA SER A 22 -6.88 7.41 -1.64
C SER A 22 -6.11 7.77 -0.35
N LEU A 23 -5.10 6.98 0.05
CA LEU A 23 -4.24 7.35 1.18
C LEU A 23 -3.41 8.60 0.88
N GLY A 24 -2.98 8.79 -0.37
CA GLY A 24 -2.25 9.98 -0.81
C GLY A 24 -3.07 11.28 -0.68
N GLU A 25 -4.39 11.21 -0.74
CA GLU A 25 -5.27 12.37 -0.53
C GLU A 25 -5.39 12.78 0.94
N GLN A 26 -5.22 11.83 1.87
CA GLN A 26 -5.44 12.03 3.31
C GLN A 26 -4.13 12.16 4.11
N CYS A 27 -3.03 11.66 3.57
CA CYS A 27 -1.74 11.59 4.26
C CYS A 27 -0.74 12.57 3.64
N SER A 28 0.03 13.27 4.47
CA SER A 28 1.09 14.16 3.98
C SER A 28 2.21 13.44 3.23
N PHE A 29 2.36 12.13 3.44
CA PHE A 29 3.35 11.30 2.77
C PHE A 29 2.92 9.82 2.78
N VAL A 30 3.02 9.16 1.63
CA VAL A 30 2.81 7.72 1.47
C VAL A 30 3.94 7.17 0.61
N LYS A 31 4.53 6.05 1.03
CA LYS A 31 5.58 5.36 0.28
C LYS A 31 5.34 3.87 0.28
N VAL A 32 5.27 3.29 -0.91
CA VAL A 32 5.27 1.83 -1.08
C VAL A 32 6.70 1.33 -0.97
N LEU A 33 6.94 0.40 -0.05
CA LEU A 33 8.27 -0.19 0.16
C LEU A 33 8.53 -1.42 -0.72
N GLY A 34 7.46 -2.07 -1.18
CA GLY A 34 7.52 -3.18 -2.13
C GLY A 34 6.30 -4.08 -2.02
N SER A 35 6.18 -5.01 -2.96
CA SER A 35 5.29 -6.16 -2.87
C SER A 35 6.17 -7.40 -2.99
N TYR A 36 5.97 -8.38 -2.12
CA TYR A 36 6.77 -9.61 -2.07
C TYR A 36 5.85 -10.84 -2.12
N PRO A 37 6.33 -11.99 -2.64
CA PRO A 37 5.55 -13.22 -2.61
C PRO A 37 5.23 -13.62 -1.17
N ASN A 38 3.97 -13.95 -0.89
CA ASN A 38 3.64 -14.61 0.36
C ASN A 38 4.25 -16.03 0.33
N THR A 39 4.84 -16.48 1.44
CA THR A 39 5.59 -17.74 1.52
C THR A 39 4.76 -18.89 2.10
N ASP A 40 3.44 -18.75 2.12
CA ASP A 40 2.50 -19.83 2.47
C ASP A 40 2.47 -20.95 1.41
#